data_AF-A0A7C7UXV5-F1
#
_entry.id   AF-A0A7C7UXV5-F1
#
_cell.length_a   1.000
_cell.length_b   1.000
_cell.length_c   1.000
_cell.angle_alpha   90.00
_cell.angle_beta   90.00
_cell.angle_gamma   90.00
#
_symmetry.space_group_name_H-M   'P 1'
#
loop_
_entity.id
_entity.type
_entity.pdbx_description
1 polymer ?
#
loop_
_entity_poly.entity_id
_entity_poly.type
_entity_poly.pdbx_seq_one_letter_code
_entity_poly.pdbx_strand_id
1 'polypeptide(L)' 'RRPQQGRGLLARLKQADRDGDGKISKEEAPEPLKQRFDRLDKDGNGLLDADELKQAFQGRRRRQP' A
#
# COMPACT_ATOMS: atom_id res chain seq x y z
N ARG A 1 10.42 -13.67 17.04
CA ARG A 1 10.96 -12.36 16.57
C ARG A 1 10.66 -12.22 15.09
N ARG A 2 9.66 -11.41 14.67
CA ARG A 2 9.28 -11.25 13.25
C ARG A 2 10.36 -10.43 12.52
N PRO A 3 10.93 -10.90 11.40
CA PRO A 3 11.92 -10.15 10.65
C PRO A 3 11.24 -9.03 9.87
N GLN A 4 11.80 -7.82 9.99
CA GLN A 4 11.38 -6.61 9.29
C GLN A 4 11.46 -6.82 7.78
N GLN A 5 10.31 -6.90 7.13
CA GLN A 5 10.18 -6.98 5.68
C GLN A 5 10.12 -5.56 5.11
N GLY A 6 10.99 -5.25 4.14
CA GLY A 6 10.80 -4.13 3.19
C GLY A 6 11.09 -2.72 3.70
N ARG A 7 12.35 -2.42 4.05
CA ARG A 7 12.84 -1.04 4.21
C ARG A 7 12.68 -0.26 2.90
N GLY A 8 11.73 0.66 2.87
CA GLY A 8 11.56 1.65 1.79
C GLY A 8 10.12 2.08 1.57
N LEU A 9 9.15 1.17 1.75
CA LEU A 9 7.74 1.45 1.48
C LEU A 9 6.84 1.17 2.68
N LEU A 10 7.03 0.04 3.38
CA LEU A 10 6.30 -0.24 4.62
C LEU A 10 6.50 0.86 5.68
N ALA A 11 7.69 1.49 5.72
CA ALA A 11 7.95 2.60 6.62
C ALA A 11 7.12 3.85 6.28
N ARG A 12 6.89 4.13 4.98
CA ARG A 12 6.05 5.24 4.53
C ARG A 12 4.57 4.93 4.70
N LEU A 13 4.18 3.67 4.49
CA LEU A 13 2.82 3.21 4.72
C LEU A 13 2.45 3.34 6.19
N LYS A 14 3.31 2.84 7.07
CA LYS A 14 3.13 2.94 8.52
C LYS A 14 3.15 4.37 9.06
N GLN A 15 3.67 5.33 8.29
CA GLN A 15 3.63 6.75 8.66
C GLN A 15 2.33 7.44 8.20
N ALA A 16 1.63 6.87 7.23
CA ALA A 16 0.36 7.38 6.71
C ALA A 16 -0.86 6.63 7.27
N ASP A 17 -0.70 5.38 7.67
CA ASP A 17 -1.63 4.57 8.46
C ASP A 17 -1.77 5.16 9.87
N ARG A 18 -2.85 5.91 10.11
CA ARG A 18 -3.11 6.59 11.40
C ARG A 18 -3.85 5.69 12.37
N ASP A 19 -4.67 4.77 11.90
CA ASP A 19 -5.44 3.86 12.76
C ASP A 19 -4.67 2.59 13.14
N GLY A 20 -3.64 2.24 12.37
CA GLY A 20 -2.70 1.15 12.67
C GLY A 20 -3.19 -0.23 12.21
N ASP A 21 -4.16 -0.30 11.31
CA ASP A 21 -4.66 -1.57 10.75
C ASP A 21 -3.76 -2.16 9.67
N GLY A 22 -2.74 -1.40 9.23
CA GLY A 22 -1.83 -1.79 8.16
C GLY A 22 -2.35 -1.52 6.74
N LYS A 23 -3.38 -0.69 6.60
CA LYS A 23 -3.97 -0.22 5.35
C LYS A 23 -3.92 1.31 5.29
N ILE A 24 -4.22 1.87 4.13
CA ILE A 24 -4.35 3.32 3.96
C ILE A 24 -5.69 3.60 3.30
N SER A 25 -6.57 4.27 4.01
CA SER A 25 -7.82 4.75 3.45
C SER A 25 -7.63 5.93 2.51
N LYS A 26 -8.60 6.16 1.62
CA LYS A 26 -8.62 7.37 0.76
C LYS A 26 -8.54 8.65 1.58
N GLU A 27 -9.04 8.67 2.81
CA GLU A 27 -9.00 9.83 3.69
C GLU A 27 -7.60 10.08 4.29
N GLU A 28 -6.89 9.01 4.63
CA GLU A 28 -5.51 9.05 5.15
C GLU A 28 -4.45 9.20 4.06
N ALA A 29 -4.79 8.85 2.82
CA ALA A 29 -3.93 9.02 1.67
C ALA A 29 -3.65 10.52 1.42
N PRO A 30 -2.37 10.94 1.26
CA PRO A 30 -2.06 12.30 0.84
C PRO A 30 -2.49 12.56 -0.61
N GLU A 31 -2.73 13.82 -1.00
CA GLU A 31 -3.18 14.20 -2.36
C GLU A 31 -2.50 13.47 -3.54
N PRO A 32 -1.16 13.37 -3.62
CA PRO A 32 -0.49 12.65 -4.71
C PRO A 32 -0.78 11.14 -4.70
N LEU A 33 -1.10 10.58 -3.53
CA LEU A 33 -1.49 9.18 -3.36
C LEU A 33 -2.98 9.00 -3.69
N LYS A 34 -3.86 9.94 -3.30
CA LYS A 34 -5.29 9.99 -3.67
C LYS A 34 -5.49 9.94 -5.19
N GLN A 35 -4.70 10.69 -5.96
CA GLN A 35 -4.78 10.66 -7.43
C GLN A 35 -4.37 9.31 -8.03
N ARG A 36 -3.53 8.55 -7.32
CA ARG A 36 -3.09 7.22 -7.72
C ARG A 36 -3.89 6.11 -7.02
N PHE A 37 -4.75 6.48 -6.09
CA PHE A 37 -5.49 5.58 -5.24
C PHE A 37 -6.37 4.67 -6.08
N ASP A 38 -7.20 5.25 -6.95
CA ASP A 38 -8.02 4.55 -7.95
C ASP A 38 -7.22 3.62 -8.89
N ARG A 39 -5.92 3.86 -9.06
CA ARG A 39 -5.04 3.00 -9.89
C ARG A 39 -4.34 1.89 -9.09
N LEU A 40 -4.28 2.04 -7.77
CA LEU A 40 -3.63 1.13 -6.84
C LEU A 40 -4.65 0.20 -6.17
N ASP A 41 -5.84 0.74 -5.89
CA ASP A 41 -7.03 0.08 -5.36
C ASP A 41 -7.64 -0.75 -6.49
N LYS A 42 -7.33 -2.03 -6.50
CA LYS A 42 -7.76 -2.95 -7.56
C LYS A 42 -9.10 -3.58 -7.25
N ASP A 43 -9.44 -3.73 -5.98
CA ASP A 43 -10.70 -4.29 -5.55
C ASP A 43 -11.81 -3.23 -5.43
N GLY A 44 -11.45 -1.94 -5.46
CA GLY A 44 -12.37 -0.81 -5.45
C GLY A 44 -12.99 -0.58 -4.09
N ASN A 45 -12.33 -1.03 -3.01
CA ASN A 45 -12.86 -0.98 -1.66
C ASN A 45 -12.64 0.39 -0.97
N GLY A 46 -11.87 1.29 -1.59
CA GLY A 46 -11.54 2.59 -1.02
C GLY A 46 -10.40 2.57 0.02
N LEU A 47 -9.65 1.48 0.13
CA LEU A 47 -8.57 1.18 1.09
C LEU A 47 -7.39 0.47 0.39
N LEU A 48 -6.20 1.05 0.45
CA LEU A 48 -4.99 0.38 -0.03
C LEU A 48 -4.40 -0.52 1.05
N ASP A 49 -4.51 -1.82 0.88
CA ASP A 49 -3.90 -2.77 1.81
C ASP A 49 -2.44 -3.10 1.46
N ALA A 50 -1.73 -3.68 2.44
CA ALA A 50 -0.34 -4.04 2.28
C ALA A 50 -0.09 -5.02 1.12
N ASP A 51 -1.06 -5.86 0.75
CA ASP A 51 -0.94 -6.80 -0.36
C ASP A 51 -1.14 -6.10 -1.71
N GLU A 52 -2.11 -5.19 -1.82
CA GLU A 52 -2.32 -4.35 -3.01
C GLU A 52 -1.13 -3.45 -3.30
N LEU A 53 -0.61 -2.78 -2.27
CA LEU A 53 0.60 -1.99 -2.39
C LEU A 53 1.77 -2.88 -2.78
N LYS A 54 1.93 -4.02 -2.11
CA LYS A 54 2.96 -4.98 -2.48
C LYS A 54 2.81 -5.46 -3.92
N GLN A 55 1.60 -5.70 -4.44
CA GLN A 55 1.36 -6.06 -5.84
C GLN A 55 1.68 -4.91 -6.80
N ALA A 56 1.28 -3.69 -6.48
CA ALA A 56 1.56 -2.50 -7.28
C ALA A 56 3.07 -2.24 -7.42
N PHE A 57 3.84 -2.49 -6.36
CA PHE A 57 5.30 -2.31 -6.35
C PHE A 57 6.07 -3.58 -6.79
N GLN A 58 5.52 -4.79 -6.58
CA GLN A 58 6.07 -6.06 -7.09
C GLN A 58 5.69 -6.37 -8.54
N GLY A 59 4.78 -5.60 -9.15
CA GLY A 59 4.48 -5.66 -10.58
C GLY A 59 5.69 -5.43 -11.49
N ARG A 60 6.86 -5.03 -10.95
CA ARG A 60 8.15 -5.01 -11.65
C ARG A 60 9.00 -6.28 -11.52
N ARG A 61 8.55 -7.31 -10.80
CA ARG A 61 9.42 -8.48 -10.52
C ARG A 61 8.79 -9.87 -10.58
N ARG A 62 7.50 -10.04 -10.86
CA ARG A 62 6.94 -11.40 -11.00
C ARG A 62 5.75 -11.48 -11.93
N ARG A 63 6.05 -11.59 -13.23
CA ARG A 63 5.35 -12.51 -14.12
C ARG A 63 5.51 -13.90 -13.49
N GLN A 64 4.41 -14.47 -13.02
CA GLN A 64 4.36 -15.87 -12.56
C GLN A 64 4.86 -16.81 -13.68
N PRO A 65 5.50 -17.94 -13.33
CA PRO A 65 4.99 -19.24 -13.71
C PRO A 65 4.01 -19.75 -12.66
#